data_AF-A0A383E5N2-F1
#
_entry.id   AF-A0A383E5N2-F1
#
_cell.length_a   1.000
_cell.length_b   1.000
_cell.length_c   1.000
_cell.angle_alpha   90.00
_cell.angle_beta   90.00
_cell.angle_gamma   90.00
#
_symmetry.space_group_name_H-M   'P 1'
#
loop_
_entity.id
_entity.type
_entity.pdbx_description
1 polymer ?
#
loop_
_entity_poly.entity_id
_entity_poly.type
_entity_poly.pdbx_seq_one_letter_code
_entity_poly.pdbx_strand_id
1 'polypeptide(L)' 'VEHKLFGKGKILAVEGDGGTAKLTIIFTGNVHKKIIAKYANLIQL' A
#
# COMPACT_ATOMS: atom_id res chain seq x y z
N VAL A 1 6.52 3.16 -1.42
CA VAL A 1 6.03 3.07 -0.03
C VAL A 1 6.81 2.03 0.72
N GLU A 2 6.96 2.19 2.03
CA GLU A 2 7.64 1.21 2.86
C GLU A 2 6.74 0.76 4.01
N HIS A 3 6.71 -0.55 4.26
CA HIS A 3 5.95 -1.17 5.34
C HIS A 3 6.87 -2.04 6.20
N LYS A 4 6.80 -1.90 7.53
CA LYS A 4 7.71 -2.56 8.48
C LYS A 4 7.80 -4.07 8.33
N LEU A 5 6.69 -4.74 7.99
CA LEU A 5 6.64 -6.20 7.82
C LEU A 5 6.91 -6.69 6.39
N PHE A 6 6.70 -5.84 5.38
CA PHE A 6 6.72 -6.25 3.97
C PHE A 6 7.82 -5.57 3.16
N GLY A 7 8.59 -4.69 3.79
CA GLY A 7 9.64 -3.92 3.15
C GLY A 7 9.09 -2.90 2.15
N LYS A 8 9.85 -2.67 1.09
CA LYS A 8 9.52 -1.69 0.05
C LYS A 8 8.44 -2.25 -0.88
N GLY A 9 7.48 -1.39 -1.22
CA GLY A 9 6.40 -1.71 -2.13
C GLY A 9 6.09 -0.56 -3.09
N LYS A 10 5.46 -0.93 -4.21
CA LYS A 10 4.96 0.00 -5.24
C LYS A 10 3.44 -0.04 -5.24
N ILE A 11 2.82 1.13 -5.19
CA ILE A 11 1.37 1.25 -5.39
C ILE A 11 1.09 1.03 -6.88
N LEU A 12 0.20 0.09 -7.18
CA LEU A 12 -0.23 -0.24 -8.53
C LEU A 12 -1.55 0.43 -8.90
N ALA A 13 -2.46 0.56 -7.93
CA ALA A 13 -3.76 1.19 -8.15
C ALA A 13 -4.25 1.89 -6.88
N VAL A 14 -5.00 2.96 -7.08
CA VAL A 14 -5.73 3.69 -6.05
C VAL A 14 -7.17 3.79 -6.51
N GLU A 15 -8.09 3.25 -5.72
CA GLU A 15 -9.54 3.30 -5.98
C GLU A 15 -10.22 4.13 -4.89
N GLY A 16 -10.91 5.20 -5.28
CA GLY A 16 -11.55 6.15 -4.35
C GLY A 16 -10.58 7.23 -3.86
N ASP A 17 -11.08 8.07 -2.97
CA ASP A 17 -10.40 9.26 -2.47
C ASP A 17 -10.23 9.25 -0.94
N GLY A 18 -9.30 10.07 -0.46
CA GLY A 18 -9.06 10.28 0.96
C GLY A 18 -8.67 9.02 1.75
N GLY A 19 -8.96 9.02 3.05
CA GLY A 19 -8.56 7.94 3.97
C GLY A 19 -9.22 6.58 3.70
N THR A 20 -10.28 6.54 2.89
CA THR A 20 -11.00 5.31 2.52
C THR A 20 -10.56 4.74 1.19
N ALA A 21 -9.64 5.40 0.48
CA ALA A 21 -9.10 4.90 -0.77
C ALA A 21 -8.50 3.50 -0.60
N LYS A 22 -8.80 2.60 -1.55
CA LYS A 22 -8.23 1.27 -1.59
C LYS A 22 -6.93 1.33 -2.40
N LEU A 23 -5.84 0.92 -1.76
CA LEU A 23 -4.52 0.83 -2.36
C LEU A 23 -4.23 -0.63 -2.71
N THR A 24 -3.89 -0.86 -3.98
CA THR A 24 -3.28 -2.11 -4.42
C THR A 24 -1.78 -1.92 -4.43
N ILE A 25 -1.06 -2.70 -3.62
CA ILE A 25 0.39 -2.57 -3.45
C ILE A 25 1.04 -3.90 -3.74
N ILE A 26 2.11 -3.86 -4.53
CA ILE A 26 3.02 -4.99 -4.70
C ILE A 26 4.25 -4.76 -3.82
N PHE A 27 4.53 -5.71 -2.95
CA PHE A 27 5.74 -5.73 -2.12
C PHE A 27 6.80 -6.63 -2.75
N THR A 28 8.07 -6.41 -2.35
CA THR A 28 9.18 -7.31 -2.71
C THR A 28 8.85 -8.76 -2.38
N GLY A 29 9.11 -9.68 -3.32
CA GLY A 29 8.70 -11.09 -3.20
C GLY A 29 7.39 -11.45 -3.90
N ASN A 30 6.87 -10.57 -4.78
CA ASN A 30 5.64 -10.78 -5.56
C ASN A 30 4.36 -10.90 -4.71
N VAL A 31 4.37 -10.31 -3.51
CA VAL A 31 3.24 -10.32 -2.58
C VAL A 31 2.30 -9.16 -2.92
N HIS A 32 1.10 -9.51 -3.39
CA HIS A 32 0.03 -8.55 -3.68
C HIS A 32 -0.85 -8.36 -2.44
N LYS A 33 -1.08 -7.10 -2.04
CA LYS A 33 -2.05 -6.77 -1.00
C LYS A 33 -2.95 -5.62 -1.42
N LYS A 34 -4.24 -5.75 -1.14
CA LYS A 34 -5.24 -4.69 -1.23
C LYS A 34 -5.53 -4.20 0.20
N ILE A 35 -5.24 -2.94 0.48
CA ILE A 35 -5.39 -2.33 1.82
C ILE A 35 -6.06 -0.97 1.71
N ILE A 36 -6.75 -0.53 2.78
CA ILE A 36 -7.35 0.81 2.82
C ILE A 36 -6.29 1.80 3.31
N ALA A 37 -6.17 2.95 2.64
CA ALA A 37 -5.15 3.97 2.89
C ALA A 37 -4.99 4.34 4.37
N LYS A 38 -6.09 4.57 5.11
CA LYS A 38 -6.04 4.91 6.55
C LYS A 38 -5.41 3.84 7.45
N TYR A 39 -5.44 2.58 7.04
CA TYR A 39 -4.87 1.46 7.81
C TYR A 39 -3.50 1.05 7.32
N ALA A 40 -3.04 1.64 6.22
CA ALA A 40 -1.85 1.19 5.54
C ALA A 40 -0.56 1.57 6.29
N ASN A 41 -0.61 2.56 7.20
CA ASN A 41 0.56 3.10 7.94
C ASN A 41 1.82 3.17 7.06
N LEU A 42 1.64 3.58 5.81
CA LEU A 42 2.71 3.61 4.82
C LEU A 42 3.52 4.87 5.05
N ILE A 43 4.82 4.72 5.21
CA ILE A 43 5.73 5.85 5.17
C ILE A 43 5.91 6.22 3.71
N GLN A 44 5.54 7.45 3.35
CA GLN A 44 5.84 8.04 2.06
C GLN A 44 7.27 8.58 2.14
N LEU A 45 8.19 7.91 1.44
CA LEU A 45 9.55 8.39 1.18
C LEU A 45 9.52 9.37 0.01
#